data_AF-A0A6B3FBJ9-F1
#
_entry.id   AF-A0A6B3FBJ9-F1
#
_cell.length_a   1.000
_cell.length_b   1.000
_cell.length_c   1.000
_cell.angle_alpha   90.00
_cell.angle_beta   90.00
_cell.angle_gamma   90.00
#
_symmetry.space_group_name_H-M   'P 1'
#
loop_
_entity.id
_entity.type
_entity.pdbx_description
1 polymer ?
#
loop_
_entity_poly.entity_id
_entity_poly.type
_entity_poly.pdbx_seq_one_letter_code
_entity_poly.pdbx_strand_id
1 'polypeptide(L)' 'LILLRHGESEWNATNQFTGWVDVNLTAKGEKEALRGGELLKETGLLPDVVHTSLLKRAIRTAQIGLEAA' A
#
# COMPACT_ATOMS: atom_id res chain seq x y z
N LEU A 1 -14.49 -3.28 -8.28
CA LEU A 1 -13.02 -3.40 -8.43
C LEU A 1 -12.37 -2.23 -7.71
N ILE A 2 -11.50 -2.50 -6.75
CA ILE A 2 -10.79 -1.50 -5.95
C ILE A 2 -9.33 -1.48 -6.43
N LEU A 3 -8.80 -0.30 -6.73
CA LEU A 3 -7.39 -0.12 -7.11
C LEU A 3 -6.70 0.73 -6.04
N LEU A 4 -5.73 0.15 -5.35
CA LEU A 4 -4.93 0.83 -4.35
C LEU A 4 -3.47 0.84 -4.79
N ARG A 5 -2.90 2.03 -4.99
CA ARG A 5 -1.47 2.20 -5.26
C ARG A 5 -0.70 2.05 -3.94
N HIS A 6 0.49 1.47 -3.99
CA HIS A 6 1.38 1.41 -2.82
C HIS A 6 1.64 2.82 -2.26
N GLY A 7 1.80 2.92 -0.94
CA GLY A 7 2.23 4.17 -0.29
C GLY A 7 3.65 4.58 -0.70
N GLU A 8 4.08 5.77 -0.24
CA GLU A 8 5.42 6.29 -0.50
C GLU A 8 6.53 5.28 -0.12
N SER A 9 7.47 5.04 -1.04
CA SER A 9 8.65 4.20 -0.82
C SER A 9 9.90 5.00 -0.47
N GLU A 10 10.90 4.34 0.09
CA GLU A 10 12.21 4.95 0.41
C GLU A 10 12.85 5.66 -0.80
N TRP A 11 12.65 5.09 -1.99
CA TRP A 11 13.18 5.66 -3.24
C TRP A 11 12.27 6.75 -3.82
N ASN A 12 10.95 6.72 -3.56
CA ASN A 12 10.10 7.86 -3.88
C ASN A 12 10.46 9.08 -3.04
N ALA A 13 10.70 8.90 -1.73
CA ALA A 13 11.08 9.99 -0.83
C ALA A 13 12.43 10.63 -1.21
N THR A 14 13.33 9.87 -1.84
CA THR A 14 14.64 10.33 -2.28
C THR A 14 14.72 10.64 -3.78
N ASN A 15 13.57 10.67 -4.47
CA ASN A 15 13.43 10.97 -5.90
C ASN A 15 14.30 10.07 -6.81
N GLN A 16 14.46 8.81 -6.44
CA GLN A 16 15.19 7.79 -7.19
C GLN A 16 14.26 6.93 -8.04
N PHE A 17 14.73 6.49 -9.21
CA PHE A 17 13.99 5.55 -10.06
C PHE A 17 14.01 4.15 -9.47
N THR A 18 12.86 3.63 -9.03
CA THR A 18 12.76 2.33 -8.34
C THR A 18 12.74 1.11 -9.27
N GLY A 19 11.95 1.15 -10.35
CA GLY A 19 11.73 -0.02 -11.21
C GLY A 19 11.35 -1.27 -10.42
N TRP A 20 12.09 -2.36 -10.64
CA TRP A 20 11.87 -3.67 -10.00
C TRP A 20 12.67 -3.87 -8.71
N VAL A 21 13.40 -2.84 -8.26
CA VAL A 21 14.13 -2.89 -6.98
C VAL A 21 13.11 -3.01 -5.84
N ASP A 22 13.35 -3.97 -4.96
CA ASP A 22 12.44 -4.34 -3.88
C ASP A 22 12.65 -3.49 -2.62
N VAL A 23 12.37 -2.19 -2.75
CA VAL A 23 12.48 -1.19 -1.68
C VAL A 23 11.27 -1.20 -0.75
N ASN A 24 11.47 -0.75 0.49
CA ASN A 24 10.42 -0.72 1.49
C ASN A 24 9.56 0.56 1.41
N LEU A 25 8.44 0.58 2.15
CA LEU A 25 7.67 1.78 2.42
C LEU A 25 8.40 2.69 3.41
N THR A 26 8.19 4.00 3.30
CA THR A 26 8.51 4.93 4.38
C THR A 26 7.46 4.87 5.47
N ALA A 27 7.75 5.41 6.66
CA ALA A 27 6.74 5.59 7.71
C ALA A 27 5.53 6.43 7.24
N LYS A 28 5.73 7.32 6.26
CA LYS A 28 4.64 8.06 5.60
C LYS A 28 3.82 7.12 4.71
N GLY A 29 4.47 6.30 3.89
CA GLY A 29 3.79 5.30 3.06
C GLY A 29 2.97 4.28 3.87
N GLU A 30 3.44 3.89 5.05
CA GLU A 30 2.67 3.04 5.96
C GLU A 30 1.41 3.73 6.50
N LYS A 31 1.48 5.03 6.82
CA LYS A 31 0.31 5.83 7.22
C LYS A 31 -0.68 6.02 6.08
N GLU A 32 -0.20 6.17 4.84
CA GLU A 32 -1.06 6.23 3.65
C GLU A 32 -1.81 4.90 3.44
N ALA A 33 -1.13 3.76 3.62
CA ALA A 33 -1.74 2.44 3.57
C ALA A 33 -2.81 2.26 4.66
N LEU A 34 -2.51 2.66 5.90
CA LEU A 34 -3.43 2.63 7.03
C LEU A 34 -4.70 3.44 6.71
N ARG A 35 -4.53 4.69 6.25
CA ARG A 35 -5.67 5.55 5.89
C ARG A 35 -6.49 4.97 4.75
N GLY A 36 -5.84 4.31 3.79
CA GLY A 36 -6.51 3.57 2.73
C GLY A 36 -7.44 2.48 3.29
N GLY A 37 -6.97 1.68 4.24
CA GLY A 37 -7.77 0.66 4.93
C GLY A 37 -8.96 1.24 5.71
N GLU A 38 -8.73 2.30 6.48
CA GLU A 38 -9.80 3.01 7.19
C GLU A 38 -10.91 3.49 6.23
N LEU A 39 -10.53 4.03 5.06
CA LEU A 39 -11.49 4.46 4.04
C LEU A 39 -12.31 3.28 3.49
N LEU A 40 -11.69 2.10 3.31
CA LEU A 40 -12.42 0.91 2.89
C LEU A 40 -13.47 0.50 3.93
N LYS A 41 -13.12 0.53 5.22
CA LYS A 41 -14.03 0.28 6.33
C LYS A 41 -15.18 1.29 6.37
N GLU A 42 -14.84 2.58 6.35
CA GLU A 42 -15.78 3.71 6.41
C GLU A 42 -16.82 3.65 5.28
N THR A 43 -16.40 3.18 4.10
CA THR A 43 -17.27 3.07 2.92
C THR A 43 -17.96 1.70 2.78
N GLY A 44 -17.63 0.73 3.64
CA GLY A 44 -18.14 -0.65 3.55
C GLY A 44 -17.69 -1.40 2.30
N LEU A 45 -16.59 -0.98 1.67
CA LEU A 45 -16.06 -1.55 0.43
C LEU A 45 -14.91 -2.53 0.73
N LEU A 46 -15.25 -3.70 1.27
CA LEU A 46 -14.27 -4.73 1.62
C LEU A 46 -14.05 -5.69 0.43
N PRO A 47 -12.78 -5.96 0.03
CA PRO A 47 -12.50 -6.92 -1.04
C PRO A 47 -12.53 -8.37 -0.51
N ASP A 48 -13.18 -9.27 -1.25
CA ASP A 48 -13.14 -10.73 -0.96
C ASP A 48 -11.82 -11.38 -1.42
N VAL A 49 -11.21 -10.83 -2.47
CA VAL A 49 -9.97 -11.33 -3.08
C VAL A 49 -9.03 -10.16 -3.32
N VAL A 50 -7.75 -10.36 -2.98
CA VAL A 50 -6.71 -9.33 -3.12
C VAL A 50 -5.60 -9.86 -4.01
N HIS A 51 -5.26 -9.07 -5.02
CA HIS A 51 -4.12 -9.31 -5.90
C HIS A 51 -3.06 -8.24 -5.67
N THR A 52 -1.79 -8.65 -5.67
CA THR A 52 -0.65 -7.75 -5.51
C THR A 52 0.49 -8.19 -6.43
N SER A 53 1.49 -7.33 -6.61
CA SER A 53 2.75 -7.72 -7.24
C SER A 53 3.62 -8.51 -6.25
N LEU A 54 4.80 -8.95 -6.69
CA LEU A 54 5.77 -9.63 -5.82
C LEU A 54 6.63 -8.66 -5.00
N LEU A 55 6.36 -7.35 -5.04
CA LEU A 55 7.23 -6.33 -4.44
C LEU A 55 6.74 -5.93 -3.04
N LYS A 56 7.66 -5.85 -2.08
CA LYS A 56 7.39 -5.57 -0.66
C LYS A 56 6.50 -4.35 -0.47
N ARG A 57 6.75 -3.25 -1.18
CA ARG A 57 5.95 -2.03 -1.07
C ARG A 57 4.47 -2.23 -1.38
N ALA A 58 4.13 -3.06 -2.36
CA ALA A 58 2.74 -3.35 -2.72
C ALA A 58 2.11 -4.35 -1.73
N ILE A 59 2.84 -5.41 -1.39
CA ILE A 59 2.40 -6.42 -0.40
C ILE A 59 2.14 -5.77 0.96
N ARG A 60 3.08 -4.96 1.48
CA ARG A 60 2.94 -4.26 2.77
C ARG A 60 1.80 -3.26 2.77
N THR A 61 1.60 -2.51 1.68
CA THR A 61 0.46 -1.59 1.57
C THR A 61 -0.86 -2.36 1.70
N ALA A 62 -0.98 -3.49 0.98
CA ALA A 62 -2.17 -4.32 1.05
C ALA A 62 -2.38 -4.91 2.46
N GLN A 63 -1.32 -5.44 3.09
CA GLN A 63 -1.39 -5.99 4.45
C GLN A 63 -1.86 -4.93 5.46
N ILE A 64 -1.20 -3.77 5.51
CA ILE A 64 -1.56 -2.68 6.44
C ILE A 64 -2.99 -2.20 6.19
N GLY A 65 -3.37 -2.03 4.92
CA GLY A 65 -4.73 -1.61 4.56
C GLY A 65 -5.80 -2.62 4.98
N LEU A 66 -5.54 -3.92 4.83
CA LEU A 66 -6.49 -4.97 5.22
C LEU A 66 -6.55 -5.17 6.74
N GLU A 67 -5.45 -4.95 7.47
CA GLU A 67 -5.45 -5.00 8.94
C GLU A 67 -6.29 -3.86 9.56
N ALA A 68 -6.38 -2.72 8.87
CA ALA A 68 -7.14 -1.56 9.32
C ALA A 68 -8.62 -1.57 8.89
N ALA A 69 -8.92 -2.25 7.77
CA ALA A 69 -10.27 -2.37 7.21
C ALA A 69 -11.20 -3.19 8.12
#